data_AF-A0A925H0I8-F1
#
_entry.id   AF-A0A925H0I8-F1
#
_cell.length_a   1.000
_cell.length_b   1.000
_cell.length_c   1.000
_cell.angle_alpha   90.00
_cell.angle_beta   90.00
_cell.angle_gamma   90.00
#
_symmetry.space_group_name_H-M   'P 1'
#
loop_
_entity.id
_entity.type
_entity.pdbx_description
1 polymer ?
#
loop_
_entity_poly.entity_id
_entity_poly.type
_entity_poly.pdbx_seq_one_letter_code
_entity_poly.pdbx_strand_id
1 'polypeptide(L)' 'GGGGQGETFGGGAEHRYNLTVSINVQNLLNHSNLGTPVGNLSSPLFGQSVTTAGRFGAGGGGGQTAGNRRVELQLRFAF' A
#
# COMPACT_ATOMS: atom_id res chain seq x y z
N GLY A 1 18.24 -9.68 -26.30
CA GLY A 1 18.23 -8.81 -25.12
C GLY A 1 16.80 -8.38 -24.89
N GLY A 2 16.26 -8.73 -23.73
CA GLY A 2 14.83 -8.58 -23.41
C GLY A 2 14.40 -7.15 -23.06
N GLY A 3 13.08 -6.95 -23.07
CA GLY A 3 12.43 -5.73 -22.61
C GLY A 3 10.99 -5.69 -23.11
N GLY A 4 10.10 -6.47 -22.48
CA GLY A 4 8.68 -6.48 -22.80
C GLY A 4 8.06 -5.10 -22.55
N GLN A 5 7.70 -4.42 -23.63
CA GLN A 5 6.82 -3.26 -23.58
C GLN A 5 5.40 -3.78 -23.39
N GLY A 6 4.87 -3.55 -22.19
CA GLY A 6 3.46 -3.71 -21.90
C GLY A 6 2.65 -2.87 -22.88
N GLU A 7 1.68 -3.52 -23.50
CA GLU A 7 0.78 -2.99 -24.51
C GLU A 7 0.02 -1.77 -23.94
N THR A 8 0.47 -0.58 -24.34
CA THR A 8 -0.28 0.65 -24.07
C THR A 8 -1.34 0.77 -25.16
N PHE A 9 -2.56 0.35 -24.82
CA PHE A 9 -3.74 0.61 -25.65
C PHE A 9 -4.03 2.12 -25.65
N GLY A 10 -3.70 2.77 -26.76
CA GLY A 10 -4.05 4.17 -26.99
C GLY A 10 -3.07 4.78 -27.98
N GLY A 11 -3.54 5.05 -29.21
CA GLY A 11 -2.75 5.75 -30.23
C GLY A 11 -2.17 7.02 -29.64
N GLY A 12 -0.84 7.10 -29.61
CA GLY A 12 -0.11 8.20 -29.00
C GLY A 12 -0.35 9.48 -29.78
N ALA A 13 -1.13 10.39 -29.21
CA ALA A 13 -1.09 11.78 -29.63
C ALA A 13 0.21 12.40 -29.07
N GLU A 14 1.00 13.01 -29.95
CA GLU A 14 2.24 13.70 -29.60
C GLU A 14 1.93 14.98 -28.84
N HIS A 15 1.91 14.88 -27.52
CA HIS A 15 1.68 16.02 -26.64
C HIS A 15 3.02 16.54 -26.12
N ARG A 16 3.33 17.81 -26.41
CA ARG A 16 4.53 18.52 -25.90
C ARG A 16 4.60 18.63 -24.37
N TYR A 17 3.49 18.36 -23.69
CA TYR A 17 3.39 18.37 -22.24
C TYR A 17 2.41 17.28 -21.80
N ASN A 18 2.74 16.57 -20.71
CA ASN A 18 1.90 15.54 -20.12
C ASN A 18 1.75 15.81 -18.61
N LEU A 19 0.52 15.74 -18.11
CA LEU A 19 0.19 15.85 -16.69
C LEU A 19 -0.51 14.57 -16.24
N THR A 20 0.13 13.82 -15.34
CA THR A 20 -0.44 12.64 -14.69
C THR A 20 -0.75 12.95 -13.23
N VAL A 21 -1.99 12.69 -12.81
CA VAL A 21 -2.41 12.77 -11.40
C VAL A 21 -2.68 11.35 -10.92
N SER A 22 -2.10 10.96 -9.80
CA SER A 22 -2.27 9.63 -9.20
C SER A 22 -2.70 9.74 -7.76
N ILE A 23 -3.65 8.90 -7.37
CA ILE A 23 -4.16 8.81 -6.01
C ILE A 23 -3.98 7.37 -5.54
N ASN A 24 -3.27 7.19 -4.42
CA ASN A 24 -3.09 5.89 -3.78
C ASN A 24 -3.76 5.92 -2.41
N VAL A 25 -4.79 5.10 -2.22
CA VAL A 25 -5.47 4.97 -0.94
C VAL A 25 -5.19 3.60 -0.34
N GLN A 26 -4.67 3.58 0.89
CA GLN A 26 -4.53 2.38 1.71
C GLN A 26 -5.50 2.49 2.87
N ASN A 27 -6.21 1.39 3.15
CA ASN A 27 -7.26 1.35 4.16
C ASN A 27 -8.36 2.43 3.96
N LEU A 28 -9.01 2.40 2.79
CA LEU A 28 -10.07 3.34 2.42
C LEU A 28 -11.21 3.37 3.47
N LEU A 29 -11.59 2.21 4.00
CA LEU A 29 -12.71 2.09 4.96
C LEU A 29 -12.28 2.25 6.43
N ASN A 30 -10.99 2.50 6.71
CA ASN A 30 -10.45 2.54 8.07
C ASN A 30 -10.75 1.28 8.89
N HIS A 31 -10.62 0.10 8.26
CA HIS A 31 -10.70 -1.17 8.94
C HIS A 31 -9.46 -1.37 9.83
N SER A 32 -9.68 -1.80 11.07
CA SER A 32 -8.59 -2.14 11.99
C SER A 32 -8.06 -3.53 11.65
N ASN A 33 -6.81 -3.60 11.22
CA ASN A 33 -6.19 -4.88 10.89
C ASN A 33 -5.50 -5.42 12.15
N LEU A 34 -6.16 -6.28 12.91
CA LEU A 34 -5.57 -6.83 14.13
C LEU A 34 -4.36 -7.72 13.82
N GLY A 35 -3.29 -7.57 14.59
CA GLY A 35 -2.07 -8.38 14.50
C GLY A 35 -2.25 -9.77 15.10
N THR A 36 -1.18 -10.54 15.20
CA THR A 36 -1.21 -11.87 15.81
C THR A 36 -1.65 -11.82 17.28
N PRO A 37 -2.62 -12.63 17.70
CA PRO A 37 -3.04 -12.70 19.10
C PRO A 37 -1.92 -13.18 20.04
N VAL A 38 -2.00 -12.82 21.32
CA VAL A 38 -1.08 -13.29 22.36
C VAL A 38 -1.25 -14.81 22.56
N GLY A 39 -0.20 -15.58 22.28
CA GLY A 39 -0.19 -17.04 22.41
C GLY A 39 0.20 -17.59 23.79
N ASN A 40 0.52 -16.73 24.75
CA ASN A 40 0.89 -17.15 26.11
C ASN A 40 -0.37 -17.46 26.95
N LEU A 41 -0.59 -18.74 27.27
CA LEU A 41 -1.73 -19.20 28.06
C LEU A 41 -1.77 -18.65 29.49
N SER A 42 -0.63 -18.22 30.04
CA SER A 42 -0.54 -17.58 31.36
C SER A 42 -0.86 -16.08 31.33
N SER A 43 -1.10 -15.49 30.15
CA SER A 43 -1.44 -14.09 30.01
C SER A 43 -2.95 -13.86 30.16
N PRO A 44 -3.41 -12.85 30.92
CA PRO A 44 -4.82 -12.45 30.91
C PRO A 44 -5.29 -11.93 29.53
N LEU A 45 -4.35 -11.65 28.63
CA LEU A 45 -4.59 -11.20 27.26
C LEU A 45 -4.49 -12.35 26.24
N PHE A 46 -4.44 -13.62 26.69
CA PHE A 46 -4.38 -14.77 25.79
C PHE A 46 -5.51 -14.71 24.75
N GLY A 47 -5.16 -14.95 23.49
CA GLY A 47 -6.11 -14.88 22.37
C GLY A 47 -6.52 -13.46 21.96
N GLN A 48 -5.96 -12.41 22.57
CA GLN A 48 -6.22 -11.02 22.17
C GLN A 48 -5.08 -10.46 21.32
N SER A 49 -5.42 -9.69 20.29
CA SER A 49 -4.46 -8.96 19.46
C SER A 49 -4.20 -7.57 20.03
N VAL A 50 -3.02 -7.37 20.61
CA VAL A 50 -2.58 -6.07 21.17
C VAL A 50 -1.73 -5.25 20.18
N THR A 51 -1.59 -5.73 18.95
CA THR A 51 -0.84 -5.09 17.87
C THR A 51 -1.70 -4.99 16.61
N THR A 52 -1.27 -4.21 15.63
CA THR A 52 -1.90 -4.13 14.29
C THR A 52 -1.09 -4.95 13.30
N ALA A 53 -1.75 -5.63 12.37
CA ALA A 53 -1.11 -6.37 11.28
C ALA A 53 -0.32 -5.42 10.37
N GLY A 54 0.88 -5.86 9.99
CA GLY A 54 1.76 -5.13 9.08
C GLY A 54 1.30 -5.18 7.63
N ARG A 55 2.01 -4.45 6.76
CA ARG A 55 1.76 -4.39 5.31
C ARG A 55 2.08 -5.74 4.64
N PHE A 56 1.25 -6.16 3.69
CA PHE A 56 1.50 -7.32 2.83
C PHE A 56 2.45 -6.97 1.66
N GLY A 57 3.55 -7.71 1.48
CA GLY A 57 4.47 -7.57 0.33
C GLY A 57 5.96 -7.78 0.64
N ALA A 58 6.74 -8.21 -0.37
CA ALA A 58 8.20 -8.36 -0.29
C ALA A 58 8.86 -6.97 -0.17
N GLY A 59 9.53 -6.73 0.97
CA GLY A 59 10.01 -5.40 1.36
C GLY A 59 9.44 -4.89 2.69
N GLY A 60 8.59 -5.69 3.36
CA GLY A 60 8.09 -5.43 4.71
C GLY A 60 9.15 -5.57 5.81
N GLY A 61 10.28 -4.86 5.67
CA GLY A 61 11.26 -4.66 6.72
C GLY A 61 10.96 -3.34 7.44
N GLY A 62 10.60 -3.42 8.71
CA GLY A 62 10.66 -2.26 9.60
C GLY A 62 9.43 -1.35 9.55
N GLY A 63 8.45 -1.67 10.39
CA GLY A 63 7.46 -0.69 10.78
C GLY A 63 6.14 -1.37 11.11
N GLN A 64 5.86 -1.47 12.41
CA GLN A 64 4.53 -1.65 12.98
C GLN A 64 3.65 -0.43 12.68
N THR A 65 3.68 0.07 11.44
CA THR A 65 2.73 1.06 10.98
C THR A 65 1.47 0.26 10.83
N ALA A 66 0.68 0.30 11.89
CA ALA A 66 -0.72 -0.04 11.86
C ALA A 66 -1.26 0.42 10.51
N GLY A 67 -1.95 -0.45 9.78
CA GLY A 67 -2.47 -0.16 8.45
C GLY A 67 -3.55 0.90 8.47
N ASN A 68 -3.30 2.06 9.10
CA ASN A 68 -4.15 3.22 9.23
C ASN A 68 -4.52 3.73 7.84
N ARG A 69 -5.65 4.44 7.77
CA ARG A 69 -6.05 5.12 6.54
C ARG A 69 -4.95 6.07 6.07
N ARG A 70 -4.39 5.79 4.90
CA ARG A 70 -3.37 6.62 4.23
C ARG A 70 -3.85 6.97 2.83
N VAL A 71 -3.81 8.25 2.49
CA VAL A 71 -4.10 8.77 1.16
C VAL A 71 -2.84 9.47 0.66
N GLU A 72 -2.35 9.08 -0.51
CA GLU A 72 -1.18 9.66 -1.15
C GLU A 72 -1.57 10.23 -2.52
N LEU A 73 -1.17 11.47 -2.76
CA LEU A 73 -1.41 12.18 -4.01
C LEU A 73 -0.07 12.39 -4.69
N GLN A 74 0.02 12.01 -5.96
CA GLN A 74 1.20 12.24 -6.79
C GLN A 74 0.79 13.02 -8.03
N LEU A 75 1.58 14.02 -8.37
CA LEU A 75 1.46 14.80 -9.60
C LEU A 75 2.77 14.66 -10.36
N ARG A 76 2.69 14.23 -11.62
CA ARG A 76 3.85 14.12 -12.52
C ARG A 76 3.59 14.95 -13.75
N PHE A 77 4.47 15.91 -13.98
CA PHE A 77 4.48 16.72 -15.19
C PHE A 77 5.70 16.32 -16.04
N ALA A 78 5.48 16.06 -17.32
CA ALA A 78 6.53 15.77 -18.30
C ALA A 78 6.41 16.75 -19.48
N PHE A 79 7.55 17.09 -20.08
CA PHE A 79 7.70 18.07 -21.16
C PHE A 79 8.58 17.49 -22.27
#